data_AF-A0A519KHW4-F1
#
_entry.id   AF-A0A519KHW4-F1
#
_cell.length_a   1.000
_cell.length_b   1.000
_cell.length_c   1.000
_cell.angle_alpha   90.00
_cell.angle_beta   90.00
_cell.angle_gamma   90.00
#
_symmetry.space_group_name_H-M   'P 1'
#
loop_
_entity.id
_entity.type
_entity.pdbx_description
1 polymer ?
#
loop_
_entity_poly.entity_id
_entity_poly.type
_entity_poly.pdbx_seq_one_letter_code
_entity_poly.pdbx_strand_id
1 'polypeptide(L)'
;MNALPLIDLKDASSFPSRRVEAWKYSDLRKLLREAPAPSPSAAVPVVGGGPFEALGGDAMVFVNGRAVGVNTLVASGEQTLRLRYISKAEGTGHAATARISARAGARLLLLETHEGKGAAYVAHNRLELDVAR
;
A
#
# COMPACT_ATOMS: atom_id res chain seq x y z
N MET A 1 24.97 -1.30 -3.26
CA MET A 1 23.85 -0.35 -3.51
C MET A 1 23.70 0.51 -2.29
N ASN A 2 23.66 1.84 -2.44
CA ASN A 2 23.28 2.72 -1.33
C ASN A 2 21.81 2.46 -0.98
N ALA A 3 21.48 2.46 0.31
CA ALA A 3 20.10 2.34 0.75
C ALA A 3 19.26 3.48 0.15
N LEU A 4 18.06 3.14 -0.35
CA LEU A 4 17.12 4.16 -0.78
C LEU A 4 16.70 5.01 0.42
N PRO A 5 16.47 6.32 0.23
CA PRO A 5 15.98 7.17 1.30
C PRO A 5 14.62 6.65 1.80
N LEU A 6 14.46 6.57 3.12
CA LEU A 6 13.18 6.26 3.74
C LEU A 6 12.25 7.46 3.54
N ILE A 7 11.09 7.21 2.91
CA ILE A 7 10.06 8.23 2.70
C ILE A 7 9.09 8.17 3.86
N ASP A 8 8.95 9.27 4.59
CA ASP A 8 7.88 9.49 5.57
C ASP A 8 6.95 10.59 5.06
N LEU A 9 5.71 10.25 4.71
CA LEU A 9 4.73 11.24 4.24
C LEU A 9 4.41 12.32 5.27
N LYS A 10 4.75 12.11 6.55
CA LYS A 10 4.55 13.10 7.62
C LYS A 10 5.71 14.10 7.72
N ASP A 11 6.82 13.85 7.04
CA ASP A 11 8.01 14.69 7.07
C ASP A 11 8.51 14.98 5.65
N ALA A 12 8.25 16.19 5.17
CA ALA A 12 8.72 16.63 3.85
C ALA A 12 10.25 16.69 3.73
N SER A 13 10.97 16.73 4.86
CA SER A 13 12.44 16.65 4.85
C SER A 13 12.92 15.31 4.31
N SER A 14 12.13 14.23 4.49
CA SER A 14 12.40 12.89 3.97
C SER A 14 12.26 12.78 2.45
N PHE A 15 11.60 13.74 1.79
CA PHE A 15 11.32 13.65 0.36
C PHE A 15 12.60 13.86 -0.46
N PRO A 16 13.00 12.87 -1.26
CA PRO A 16 14.18 12.96 -2.10
C PRO A 16 13.98 13.96 -3.23
N SER A 17 15.08 14.58 -3.63
CA SER A 17 15.15 15.48 -4.78
C SER A 17 16.05 14.90 -5.86
N ARG A 18 16.12 15.56 -7.02
CA ARG A 18 17.06 15.20 -8.11
C ARG A 18 18.55 15.25 -7.75
N ARG A 19 18.90 15.71 -6.53
CA ARG A 19 20.27 15.65 -5.98
C ARG A 19 20.65 14.24 -5.50
N VAL A 20 19.66 13.38 -5.24
CA VAL A 20 19.88 11.97 -4.94
C VAL A 20 19.88 11.22 -6.27
N GLU A 21 20.97 10.48 -6.57
CA GLU A 21 21.14 9.83 -7.88
C GLU A 21 19.97 8.90 -8.26
N ALA A 22 19.47 8.11 -7.30
CA ALA A 22 18.30 7.24 -7.51
C ALA A 22 16.99 8.00 -7.84
N TRP A 23 16.96 9.32 -7.64
CA TRP A 23 15.80 10.19 -7.83
C TRP A 23 16.03 11.27 -8.89
N LYS A 24 17.07 11.14 -9.71
CA LYS A 24 17.48 12.12 -10.72
C LYS A 24 16.33 12.58 -11.62
N TYR A 25 15.43 11.67 -11.95
CA TYR A 25 14.31 11.87 -12.89
C TYR A 25 12.94 11.93 -12.21
N SER A 26 12.86 11.77 -10.89
CA SER A 26 11.60 11.62 -10.15
C SER A 26 11.52 12.55 -8.93
N ASP A 27 11.85 13.84 -9.07
CA ASP A 27 11.98 14.77 -7.93
C ASP A 27 10.70 14.90 -7.08
N LEU A 28 10.59 14.07 -6.04
CA LEU A 28 9.41 14.01 -5.17
C LEU A 28 9.26 15.30 -4.37
N ARG A 29 10.37 15.86 -3.88
CA ARG A 29 10.36 17.14 -3.15
C ARG A 29 9.80 18.29 -3.98
N LYS A 30 10.05 18.30 -5.30
CA LYS A 30 9.46 19.29 -6.21
C LYS A 30 7.96 19.09 -6.39
N LEU A 31 7.51 17.84 -6.49
CA LEU A 31 6.10 17.48 -6.73
C LEU A 31 5.24 17.64 -5.46
N LEU A 32 5.77 17.23 -4.31
CA LEU A 32 5.14 17.27 -2.99
C LEU A 32 5.99 18.15 -2.06
N ARG A 33 5.73 19.45 -2.09
CA ARG A 33 6.57 20.45 -1.39
C ARG A 33 6.43 20.41 0.13
N GLU A 34 5.25 20.02 0.59
CA GLU A 34 4.86 19.96 2.00
C GLU A 34 4.35 18.56 2.33
N ALA A 35 4.43 18.18 3.59
CA ALA A 35 3.81 16.95 4.06
C ALA A 35 2.30 17.08 3.87
N PRO A 36 1.64 16.17 3.12
CA PRO A 36 0.20 16.25 2.92
C PRO A 36 -0.53 16.04 4.25
N ALA A 37 -1.67 16.71 4.41
CA ALA A 37 -2.54 16.45 5.54
C ALA A 37 -2.96 14.97 5.58
N PRO A 38 -3.12 14.35 6.76
CA PRO A 38 -3.46 12.93 6.86
C PRO A 38 -4.85 12.66 6.29
N SER A 39 -4.97 11.60 5.49
CA SER A 39 -6.27 11.23 4.93
C SER A 39 -7.28 10.85 6.02
N PRO A 40 -8.56 11.26 5.87
CA PRO A 40 -9.59 10.95 6.85
C PRO A 40 -9.92 9.46 6.86
N SER A 41 -10.54 9.00 7.95
CA SER A 41 -11.18 7.69 7.97
C SER A 41 -12.33 7.66 6.97
N ALA A 42 -12.52 6.52 6.30
CA ALA A 42 -13.64 6.32 5.40
C ALA A 42 -14.16 4.89 5.48
N ALA A 43 -15.48 4.73 5.38
CA ALA A 43 -16.11 3.42 5.30
C ALA A 43 -16.18 2.95 3.83
N VAL A 44 -15.96 1.65 3.64
CA VAL A 44 -16.20 0.94 2.38
C VAL A 44 -16.84 -0.42 2.69
N PRO A 45 -17.65 -0.98 1.80
CA PRO A 45 -18.05 -2.38 1.89
C PRO A 45 -16.79 -3.27 1.85
N VAL A 46 -16.64 -4.11 2.87
CA VAL A 46 -15.52 -5.07 2.97
C VAL A 46 -15.77 -6.29 2.08
N VAL A 47 -17.04 -6.64 1.89
CA VAL A 47 -17.50 -7.76 1.08
C VAL A 47 -18.02 -7.24 -0.26
N GLY A 48 -17.67 -7.94 -1.35
CA GLY A 48 -18.16 -7.64 -2.69
C GLY A 48 -17.52 -6.39 -3.30
N GLY A 49 -16.35 -6.52 -3.91
CA GLY A 49 -15.84 -5.47 -4.80
C GLY A 49 -14.38 -5.59 -5.21
N GLY A 50 -13.98 -4.65 -6.07
CA GLY A 50 -12.63 -4.56 -6.61
C GLY A 50 -12.44 -5.41 -7.87
N PRO A 51 -11.38 -5.14 -8.65
CA PRO A 51 -11.14 -5.78 -9.95
C PRO A 51 -11.08 -7.32 -9.93
N PHE A 52 -10.69 -7.91 -8.80
CA PHE A 52 -10.42 -9.35 -8.69
C PHE A 52 -11.45 -10.13 -7.87
N GLU A 53 -12.60 -9.53 -7.54
CA GLU A 53 -13.65 -10.21 -6.75
C GLU A 53 -14.04 -11.57 -7.34
N ALA A 54 -14.19 -11.65 -8.67
CA ALA A 54 -14.61 -12.86 -9.36
C ALA A 54 -13.60 -14.02 -9.28
N LEU A 55 -12.35 -13.76 -8.88
CA LEU A 55 -11.33 -14.80 -8.70
C LEU A 55 -11.41 -15.47 -7.32
N GLY A 56 -12.26 -14.97 -6.42
CA GLY A 56 -12.43 -15.51 -5.08
C GLY A 56 -11.22 -15.29 -4.17
N GLY A 57 -11.12 -16.13 -3.12
CA GLY A 57 -10.07 -16.02 -2.11
C GLY A 57 -10.30 -14.92 -1.07
N ASP A 58 -9.40 -14.90 -0.09
CA ASP A 58 -9.44 -13.96 1.03
C ASP A 58 -9.16 -12.53 0.57
N ALA A 59 -9.70 -11.55 1.29
CA ALA A 59 -9.45 -10.14 1.05
C ALA A 59 -8.77 -9.49 2.26
N MET A 60 -7.65 -8.82 2.02
CA MET A 60 -7.02 -7.91 2.98
C MET A 60 -7.16 -6.48 2.46
N VAL A 61 -7.88 -5.64 3.20
CA VAL A 61 -8.33 -4.33 2.71
C VAL A 61 -7.75 -3.20 3.56
N PHE A 62 -7.22 -2.18 2.91
CA PHE A 62 -6.82 -0.92 3.52
C PHE A 62 -7.62 0.22 2.89
N VAL A 63 -8.17 1.12 3.70
CA VAL A 63 -8.83 2.35 3.25
C VAL A 63 -8.08 3.54 3.81
N ASN A 64 -7.57 4.41 2.94
CA ASN A 64 -6.82 5.62 3.34
C ASN A 64 -5.72 5.28 4.36
N GLY A 65 -4.96 4.23 4.11
CA GLY A 65 -3.86 3.77 4.96
C GLY A 65 -4.26 2.88 6.15
N ARG A 66 -5.55 2.70 6.43
CA ARG A 66 -6.04 1.97 7.61
C ARG A 66 -6.58 0.61 7.22
N ALA A 67 -6.14 -0.44 7.91
CA ALA A 67 -6.66 -1.78 7.70
C ALA A 67 -8.13 -1.87 8.11
N VAL A 68 -8.92 -2.59 7.32
CA VAL A 68 -10.28 -2.97 7.66
C VAL A 68 -10.24 -4.44 8.06
N GLY A 69 -10.22 -4.69 9.38
CA GLY A 69 -9.99 -6.02 9.93
C GLY A 69 -8.50 -6.32 10.08
N VAL A 70 -8.00 -7.33 9.37
CA VAL A 70 -6.61 -7.80 9.50
C VAL A 70 -5.65 -7.03 8.60
N ASN A 71 -4.41 -6.85 9.07
CA ASN A 71 -3.30 -6.25 8.30
C ASN A 71 -2.11 -7.21 8.10
N THR A 72 -2.24 -8.43 8.62
CA THR A 72 -1.23 -9.48 8.59
C THR A 72 -1.92 -10.79 8.18
N LEU A 73 -1.28 -11.55 7.29
CA LEU A 73 -1.77 -12.86 6.87
C LEU A 73 -0.64 -13.90 6.85
N VAL A 74 -0.95 -15.12 7.29
CA VAL A 74 -0.05 -16.27 7.17
C VAL A 74 -0.69 -17.30 6.25
N ALA A 75 -0.15 -17.43 5.03
CA ALA A 75 -0.64 -18.34 4.02
C ALA A 75 -0.13 -19.78 4.24
N SER A 76 -1.01 -20.75 4.01
CA SER A 76 -0.70 -22.18 4.11
C SER A 76 -1.49 -22.97 3.06
N GLY A 77 -0.87 -24.02 2.50
CA GLY A 77 -1.50 -24.77 1.40
C GLY A 77 -1.62 -23.89 0.15
N GLU A 78 -2.68 -24.09 -0.64
CA GLU A 78 -2.98 -23.27 -1.81
C GLU A 78 -3.99 -22.18 -1.46
N GLN A 79 -3.60 -20.91 -1.65
CA GLN A 79 -4.42 -19.76 -1.29
C GLN A 79 -4.34 -18.65 -2.33
N THR A 80 -5.45 -17.96 -2.53
CA THR A 80 -5.53 -16.69 -3.25
C THR A 80 -5.84 -15.59 -2.25
N LEU A 81 -5.02 -14.53 -2.24
CA LEU A 81 -5.23 -13.34 -1.43
C LEU A 81 -5.36 -12.12 -2.33
N ARG A 82 -6.44 -11.35 -2.12
CA ARG A 82 -6.69 -10.06 -2.76
C ARG A 82 -6.32 -8.95 -1.77
N LEU A 83 -5.18 -8.30 -2.00
CA LEU A 83 -4.72 -7.15 -1.23
C LEU A 83 -5.23 -5.86 -1.89
N ARG A 84 -6.13 -5.16 -1.20
CA ARG A 84 -6.81 -3.99 -1.75
C ARG A 84 -6.43 -2.72 -0.99
N TYR A 85 -5.82 -1.77 -1.69
CA TYR A 85 -5.57 -0.42 -1.20
C TYR A 85 -6.58 0.56 -1.83
N ILE A 86 -7.58 0.97 -1.05
CA ILE A 86 -8.62 1.89 -1.49
C ILE A 86 -8.31 3.31 -1.01
N SER A 87 -8.15 4.22 -1.97
CA SER A 87 -7.90 5.64 -1.72
C SER A 87 -9.19 6.42 -1.94
N LYS A 88 -9.92 6.71 -0.85
CA LYS A 88 -11.11 7.57 -0.83
C LYS A 88 -10.77 8.87 -0.10
N ALA A 89 -9.89 9.64 -0.72
CA ALA A 89 -9.25 10.80 -0.13
C ALA A 89 -9.05 11.87 -1.20
N GLU A 90 -9.13 13.13 -0.80
CA GLU A 90 -8.86 14.29 -1.66
C GLU A 90 -7.75 15.13 -1.05
N GLY A 91 -6.72 15.45 -1.85
CA GLY A 91 -5.64 16.37 -1.45
C GLY A 91 -4.85 15.98 -0.18
N THR A 92 -4.93 14.73 0.25
CA THR A 92 -4.35 14.24 1.52
C THR A 92 -3.43 13.05 1.29
N GLY A 93 -2.66 12.68 2.32
CA GLY A 93 -1.70 11.59 2.27
C GLY A 93 -2.01 10.47 3.24
N HIS A 94 -1.66 9.25 2.84
CA HIS A 94 -1.72 8.08 3.71
C HIS A 94 -0.66 7.05 3.35
N ALA A 95 -0.27 6.27 4.36
CA ALA A 95 0.62 5.14 4.18
C ALA A 95 0.00 3.89 4.78
N ALA A 96 0.30 2.73 4.21
CA ALA A 96 -0.10 1.43 4.73
C ALA A 96 1.08 0.44 4.67
N THR A 97 1.09 -0.52 5.60
CA THR A 97 1.98 -1.67 5.54
C THR A 97 1.17 -2.94 5.64
N ALA A 98 1.24 -3.76 4.60
CA ALA A 98 0.73 -5.12 4.57
C ALA A 98 1.86 -6.09 4.90
N ARG A 99 1.60 -7.07 5.77
CA ARG A 99 2.57 -8.14 6.07
C ARG A 99 1.97 -9.49 5.71
N ILE A 100 2.66 -10.23 4.86
CA ILE A 100 2.21 -11.54 4.42
C ILE A 100 3.36 -12.53 4.57
N SER A 101 3.10 -13.65 5.23
CA SER A 101 4.05 -14.75 5.36
C SER A 101 3.50 -16.00 4.70
N ALA A 102 4.26 -16.66 3.82
CA ALA A 102 3.92 -17.95 3.25
C ALA A 102 4.69 -19.06 3.99
N ARG A 103 3.98 -20.06 4.53
CA ARG A 103 4.59 -21.23 5.16
C ARG A 103 5.31 -22.11 4.14
N ALA A 104 6.22 -22.96 4.61
CA ALA A 104 6.89 -23.94 3.77
C ALA A 104 5.85 -24.80 3.03
N GLY A 105 6.04 -24.96 1.72
CA GLY A 105 5.11 -25.68 0.85
C GLY A 105 3.82 -24.92 0.49
N ALA A 106 3.62 -23.68 0.95
CA ALA A 106 2.47 -22.89 0.55
C ALA A 106 2.60 -22.39 -0.91
N ARG A 107 1.46 -22.34 -1.60
CA ARG A 107 1.30 -21.74 -2.93
C ARG A 107 0.34 -20.56 -2.80
N LEU A 108 0.88 -19.35 -2.75
CA LEU A 108 0.10 -18.13 -2.60
C LEU A 108 0.01 -17.39 -3.94
N LEU A 109 -1.20 -17.16 -4.43
CA LEU A 109 -1.49 -16.16 -5.45
C LEU A 109 -1.89 -14.84 -4.77
N LEU A 110 -1.02 -13.84 -4.84
CA LEU A 110 -1.29 -12.50 -4.33
C LEU A 110 -1.72 -11.57 -5.47
N LEU A 111 -2.87 -10.93 -5.32
CA LEU A 111 -3.43 -9.96 -6.25
C LEU A 111 -3.55 -8.61 -5.56
N GLU A 112 -2.67 -7.66 -5.92
CA GLU A 112 -2.65 -6.31 -5.33
C GLU A 112 -3.40 -5.31 -6.21
N THR A 113 -4.28 -4.49 -5.60
CA THR A 113 -5.00 -3.41 -6.28
C THR A 113 -4.79 -2.07 -5.58
N HIS A 114 -4.63 -1.02 -6.39
CA HIS A 114 -4.68 0.37 -5.94
C HIS A 114 -5.91 1.03 -6.55
N GLU A 115 -6.94 1.24 -5.73
CA GLU A 115 -8.27 1.67 -6.15
C GLU A 115 -8.50 3.14 -5.78
N GLY A 116 -8.37 4.03 -6.77
CA GLY A 116 -8.65 5.46 -6.60
C GLY A 116 -10.15 5.78 -6.67
N LYS A 117 -10.70 6.33 -5.58
CA LYS A 117 -12.08 6.85 -5.47
C LYS A 117 -12.13 8.31 -5.03
N GLY A 118 -11.00 9.02 -5.13
CA GLY A 118 -10.85 10.44 -4.87
C GLY A 118 -9.82 11.04 -5.84
N ALA A 119 -9.25 12.19 -5.50
CA ALA A 119 -8.35 12.93 -6.38
C ALA A 119 -7.18 13.56 -5.62
N ALA A 120 -6.05 13.75 -6.31
CA ALA A 120 -4.87 14.45 -5.76
C ALA A 120 -4.37 13.93 -4.39
N TYR A 121 -4.65 12.66 -4.07
CA TYR A 121 -4.12 12.01 -2.87
C TYR A 121 -2.70 11.49 -3.12
N VAL A 122 -1.94 11.31 -2.04
CA VAL A 122 -0.64 10.63 -2.07
C VAL A 122 -0.74 9.35 -1.25
N ALA A 123 -0.53 8.21 -1.90
CA ALA A 123 -0.50 6.90 -1.25
C ALA A 123 0.94 6.37 -1.20
N HIS A 124 1.40 5.96 -0.03
CA HIS A 124 2.68 5.28 0.16
C HIS A 124 2.47 3.92 0.80
N ASN A 125 2.42 2.88 -0.02
CA ASN A 125 2.13 1.53 0.44
C ASN A 125 3.40 0.69 0.50
N ARG A 126 3.51 -0.13 1.54
CA ARG A 126 4.56 -1.12 1.71
C ARG A 126 3.95 -2.49 1.83
N LEU A 127 4.47 -3.42 1.03
CA LEU A 127 4.19 -4.84 1.14
C LEU A 127 5.45 -5.55 1.65
N GLU A 128 5.31 -6.26 2.76
CA GLU A 128 6.34 -7.14 3.29
C GLU A 128 5.93 -8.59 3.05
N LEU A 129 6.78 -9.32 2.32
CA LEU A 129 6.58 -10.73 2.00
C LEU A 129 7.70 -11.55 2.64
N ASP A 130 7.30 -12.48 3.52
CA ASP A 130 8.17 -13.54 4.03
C ASP A 130 7.76 -14.86 3.39
N VAL A 131 8.71 -15.60 2.82
CA VAL A 131 8.45 -16.89 2.19
C VAL A 131 9.39 -17.91 2.81
N ALA A 132 8.81 -18.80 3.62
CA ALA A 132 9.56 -19.91 4.20
C ALA A 132 10.03 -20.86 3.09
N ARG A 133 11.26 -21.35 3.25
CA ARG A 133 11.85 -22.36 2.38
C ARG A 133 11.27 -23.74 2.65
#